data_AF-A0A2M7FQS1-F1
#
_entry.id   AF-A0A2M7FQS1-F1
#
_cell.length_a   1.000
_cell.length_b   1.000
_cell.length_c   1.000
_cell.angle_alpha   90.00
_cell.angle_beta   90.00
_cell.angle_gamma   90.00
#
_symmetry.space_group_name_H-M   'P 1'
#
loop_
_entity.id
_entity.type
_entity.pdbx_description
1 polymer ?
#
loop_
_entity_poly.entity_id
_entity_poly.type
_entity_poly.pdbx_seq_one_letter_code
_entity_poly.pdbx_strand_id
1 'polypeptide(L)'
;MKNFLAQNHPLGNITTPGGYQPGTSLQESTGAIERIISNVLVVVTVVAGLSFILYFLLGGLNWITAGGDKGKIEKAKGMMTNGAIGMIVIAVSYTITYIVGKALGIDILNPATIINNIKVIPR
;
A
#
# COMPACT_ATOMS: atom_id res chain seq x y z
N MET A 1 15.21 25.06 47.36
CA MET A 1 15.77 23.75 46.96
C MET A 1 14.70 22.66 46.79
N LYS A 2 13.56 22.99 46.17
CA LYS A 2 12.51 22.03 45.81
C LYS A 2 11.84 22.57 44.55
N ASN A 3 11.46 21.69 43.64
CA ASN A 3 10.76 21.91 42.36
C ASN A 3 11.59 21.66 41.09
N PHE A 4 12.61 20.80 41.17
CA PHE A 4 13.19 20.15 39.98
C PHE A 4 12.47 18.85 39.58
N LEU A 5 11.31 18.53 40.16
CA LEU A 5 10.57 17.28 39.89
C LEU A 5 9.24 17.48 39.13
N ALA A 6 8.92 18.70 38.68
CA ALA A 6 7.70 18.98 37.90
C ALA A 6 7.99 19.28 36.43
N GLN A 7 9.26 19.20 36.00
CA GLN A 7 9.59 19.26 34.58
C GLN A 7 9.53 17.84 34.04
N ASN A 8 8.32 17.43 33.66
CA ASN A 8 8.12 16.42 32.65
C ASN A 8 8.89 16.90 31.43
N HIS A 9 10.17 16.55 31.31
CA HIS A 9 10.85 16.63 30.04
C HIS A 9 10.03 15.71 29.14
N PRO A 10 9.32 16.26 28.13
CA PRO A 10 8.64 15.41 27.17
C PRO A 10 9.76 14.59 26.54
N LEU A 11 9.85 13.31 26.91
CA LEU A 11 10.79 12.40 26.29
C LEU A 11 10.43 12.46 24.80
N GLY A 12 11.33 13.07 24.03
CA GLY A 12 11.09 13.36 22.64
C GLY A 12 10.59 12.09 21.97
N ASN A 13 9.48 12.21 21.23
CA ASN A 13 9.05 11.17 20.32
C ASN A 13 10.28 10.77 19.49
N ILE A 14 10.76 9.55 19.66
CA ILE A 14 11.94 9.03 18.96
C ILE A 14 11.57 8.91 17.48
N THR A 15 11.64 10.00 16.73
CA THR A 15 11.41 9.99 15.28
C THR A 15 12.56 9.23 14.64
N THR A 16 12.41 7.91 14.58
CA THR A 16 13.21 7.05 13.73
C THR A 16 12.85 7.39 12.28
N PRO A 17 13.83 7.62 11.39
CA PRO A 17 13.59 7.67 9.96
C PRO A 17 13.07 6.30 9.54
N GLY A 18 11.74 6.15 9.45
CA GLY A 18 11.08 4.85 9.25
C GLY A 18 9.87 4.58 10.15
N GLY A 19 9.71 5.31 11.26
CA GLY A 19 8.43 5.50 11.96
C GLY A 19 7.83 4.31 12.70
N TYR A 20 7.81 4.39 14.03
CA TYR A 20 6.66 4.03 14.87
C TYR A 20 6.68 4.94 16.10
N GLN A 21 5.73 5.89 16.17
CA GLN A 21 5.39 6.63 17.39
C GLN A 21 4.09 6.03 17.92
N PRO A 22 4.11 5.18 18.96
CA PRO A 22 2.88 4.76 19.61
C PRO A 22 2.33 5.95 20.41
N GLY A 23 1.36 6.65 19.82
CA GLY A 23 0.65 7.78 20.42
C GLY A 23 -0.60 7.34 21.18
N THR A 24 -0.88 7.99 22.31
CA THR A 24 -1.88 7.60 23.33
C THR A 24 -3.32 7.97 22.99
N SER A 25 -3.63 8.21 21.71
CA SER A 25 -4.97 8.60 21.24
C SER A 25 -5.44 7.72 20.05
N LEU A 26 -6.76 7.46 19.98
CA LEU A 26 -7.37 6.63 18.92
C LEU A 26 -7.12 7.19 17.51
N GLN A 27 -6.97 8.51 17.40
CA GLN A 27 -6.71 9.21 16.13
C GLN A 27 -5.28 8.95 15.62
N GLU A 28 -4.31 8.81 16.52
CA GLU A 28 -2.93 8.42 16.18
C GLU A 28 -2.82 6.91 15.92
N SER A 29 -3.68 6.10 16.55
CA SER A 29 -3.77 4.65 16.28
C SER A 29 -4.23 4.37 14.85
N THR A 30 -5.17 5.14 14.30
CA THR A 30 -5.58 5.04 12.89
C THR A 30 -4.43 5.41 11.94
N GLY A 31 -3.63 6.44 12.26
CA GLY A 31 -2.49 6.85 11.43
C GLY A 31 -1.35 5.82 11.41
N ALA A 32 -1.11 5.10 12.50
CA ALA A 32 -0.13 4.01 12.52
C ALA A 32 -0.55 2.84 11.63
N ILE A 33 -1.84 2.46 11.66
CA ILE A 33 -2.40 1.41 10.81
C ILE A 33 -2.38 1.83 9.34
N GLU A 34 -2.73 3.09 9.05
CA GLU A 34 -2.67 3.65 7.69
C GLU A 34 -1.26 3.56 7.11
N ARG A 35 -0.23 3.91 7.90
CA ARG A 35 1.17 3.85 7.45
C ARG A 35 1.64 2.41 7.18
N ILE A 36 1.24 1.46 8.03
CA ILE A 36 1.54 0.03 7.81
C ILE A 36 0.89 -0.44 6.51
N ILE A 37 -0.41 -0.16 6.33
CA ILE A 37 -1.15 -0.56 5.14
C ILE A 37 -0.53 0.07 3.88
N SER A 38 -0.22 1.36 3.92
CA SER A 38 0.40 2.05 2.78
C SER A 38 1.75 1.45 2.40
N ASN A 39 2.61 1.16 3.39
CA ASN A 39 3.90 0.53 3.12
C ASN A 39 3.74 -0.89 2.55
N VAL A 40 2.81 -1.68 3.09
CA VAL A 40 2.54 -3.04 2.60
C VAL A 40 2.02 -2.98 1.16
N LEU A 41 1.09 -2.08 0.84
CA LEU A 41 0.57 -1.92 -0.51
C LEU A 41 1.67 -1.55 -1.51
N VAL A 42 2.59 -0.65 -1.15
CA VAL A 42 3.73 -0.29 -2.00
C VAL A 42 4.61 -1.51 -2.26
N VAL A 43 5.00 -2.24 -1.21
CA VAL A 43 5.85 -3.43 -1.36
C VAL A 43 5.18 -4.50 -2.21
N VAL A 44 3.91 -4.81 -1.93
CA VAL A 44 3.14 -5.81 -2.68
C VAL A 44 3.00 -5.41 -4.14
N THR A 45 2.72 -4.13 -4.44
CA THR A 45 2.56 -3.64 -5.82
C THR A 45 3.88 -3.76 -6.60
N VAL A 46 5.00 -3.40 -5.98
CA VAL A 46 6.33 -3.53 -6.62
C VAL A 46 6.66 -5.00 -6.88
N VAL A 47 6.49 -5.87 -5.89
CA VAL A 47 6.77 -7.32 -6.02
C VAL A 47 5.87 -7.95 -7.07
N ALA A 48 4.60 -7.59 -7.10
CA ALA A 48 3.65 -8.14 -8.05
C ALA A 48 3.90 -7.65 -9.48
N GLY A 49 4.21 -6.37 -9.67
CA GLY A 49 4.58 -5.83 -10.98
C GLY A 49 5.85 -6.49 -11.53
N LEU A 50 6.86 -6.68 -10.69
CA LEU A 50 8.08 -7.39 -11.07
C LEU A 50 7.79 -8.87 -11.41
N SER A 51 7.01 -9.55 -10.57
CA SER A 51 6.61 -10.94 -10.79
C SER A 51 5.81 -11.08 -12.09
N PHE A 52 4.88 -10.17 -12.37
CA PHE A 52 4.10 -10.16 -13.61
C PHE A 52 5.02 -10.14 -14.85
N ILE A 53 6.01 -9.25 -14.87
CA ILE A 53 6.96 -9.16 -15.99
C ILE A 53 7.72 -10.49 -16.16
N LEU A 54 8.19 -11.09 -15.07
CA LEU A 54 8.90 -12.38 -15.12
C LEU A 54 8.01 -13.51 -15.65
N TYR A 55 6.78 -13.66 -15.12
CA TYR A 55 5.84 -14.68 -15.56
C TYR A 55 5.37 -14.47 -17.00
N PHE A 56 5.17 -13.22 -17.40
CA PHE A 56 4.78 -12.87 -18.77
C PHE A 56 5.89 -13.19 -19.76
N LEU A 57 7.14 -12.86 -19.42
CA LEU A 57 8.30 -13.15 -20.26
C LEU A 57 8.55 -14.66 -20.36
N LEU A 58 8.55 -15.39 -19.24
CA LEU A 58 8.71 -16.84 -19.23
C LEU A 58 7.56 -17.56 -19.95
N GLY A 59 6.32 -17.08 -19.79
CA GLY A 59 5.17 -17.57 -20.52
C GLY A 59 5.32 -17.34 -22.03
N GLY A 60 5.71 -16.14 -22.44
CA GLY A 60 5.94 -15.80 -23.85
C GLY A 60 7.07 -16.64 -24.49
N LEU A 61 8.19 -16.80 -23.79
CA LEU A 61 9.30 -17.65 -24.24
C LEU A 61 8.87 -19.12 -24.36
N ASN A 62 8.14 -19.66 -23.38
CA ASN A 62 7.59 -21.01 -23.46
C ASN A 62 6.59 -21.18 -24.60
N TRP A 63 5.82 -20.14 -24.92
CA TRP A 63 4.87 -20.18 -26.04
C TRP A 63 5.59 -20.22 -27.39
N ILE A 64 6.63 -19.40 -27.58
CA ILE A 64 7.43 -19.36 -28.82
C ILE A 64 8.23 -20.67 -28.99
N THR A 65 8.82 -21.19 -27.92
CA THR A 65 9.64 -22.42 -27.95
C THR A 65 8.80 -23.71 -27.94
N ALA A 66 7.48 -23.63 -27.76
CA ALA A 66 6.60 -24.81 -27.76
C ALA A 66 6.55 -25.53 -29.11
N GLY A 67 6.83 -24.85 -30.22
CA GLY A 67 6.94 -25.48 -31.54
C GLY A 67 5.69 -26.24 -32.01
N GLY A 68 4.50 -25.91 -31.46
CA GLY A 68 3.24 -26.59 -31.78
C GLY A 68 2.80 -27.68 -30.78
N ASP A 69 3.62 -27.99 -29.76
CA ASP A 69 3.23 -28.87 -28.66
C ASP A 69 2.09 -28.23 -27.85
N LYS A 70 0.90 -28.82 -27.91
CA LYS A 70 -0.30 -28.30 -27.25
C LYS A 70 -0.14 -28.19 -25.74
N GLY A 71 0.54 -29.14 -25.09
CA GLY A 71 0.73 -29.13 -23.63
C GLY A 71 1.63 -27.98 -23.19
N LYS A 72 2.70 -27.69 -23.95
CA LYS A 72 3.57 -26.54 -23.69
C LYS A 72 2.86 -25.21 -23.94
N ILE A 73 2.05 -25.12 -25.01
CA ILE A 73 1.24 -23.93 -25.29
C ILE A 73 0.23 -23.67 -24.17
N GLU A 74 -0.43 -24.72 -23.67
CA GLU A 74 -1.40 -24.59 -22.59
C GLU A 74 -0.74 -24.16 -21.28
N LYS A 75 0.42 -24.71 -20.95
CA LYS A 75 1.22 -24.27 -19.80
C LYS A 75 1.67 -22.81 -19.93
N ALA A 76 2.14 -22.41 -21.10
CA ALA A 76 2.57 -21.05 -21.39
C ALA A 76 1.40 -20.05 -21.25
N LYS A 77 0.24 -20.40 -21.81
CA LYS A 77 -1.00 -19.63 -21.65
C LYS A 77 -1.39 -19.51 -20.18
N GLY A 78 -1.34 -20.62 -19.44
CA GLY A 78 -1.61 -20.64 -17.99
C GLY A 78 -0.74 -19.68 -17.19
N MET A 79 0.57 -19.64 -17.48
CA MET A 79 1.49 -18.69 -16.85
C MET A 79 1.12 -17.24 -17.16
N MET A 80 0.81 -16.93 -18.42
CA MET A 80 0.42 -15.58 -18.84
C MET A 80 -0.92 -15.15 -18.23
N THR A 81 -1.93 -16.03 -18.21
CA THR A 81 -3.23 -15.74 -17.58
C THR A 81 -3.11 -15.55 -16.08
N ASN A 82 -2.34 -16.39 -15.38
CA ASN A 82 -2.15 -16.24 -13.94
C ASN A 82 -1.44 -14.93 -13.60
N GLY A 83 -0.43 -14.55 -14.39
CA GLY A 83 0.21 -13.24 -14.27
C GLY A 83 -0.79 -12.10 -14.49
N ALA A 84 -1.59 -12.17 -15.56
CA ALA A 84 -2.59 -11.15 -15.88
C ALA A 84 -3.65 -11.02 -14.78
N ILE A 85 -4.10 -12.13 -14.18
CA ILE A 85 -5.04 -12.12 -13.04
C ILE A 85 -4.43 -11.36 -11.86
N GLY A 86 -3.15 -11.58 -11.55
CA GLY A 86 -2.46 -10.83 -10.50
C GLY A 86 -2.48 -9.31 -10.72
N MET A 87 -2.24 -8.86 -11.96
CA MET A 87 -2.33 -7.44 -12.31
C MET A 87 -3.75 -6.89 -12.21
N ILE A 88 -4.74 -7.66 -12.65
CA ILE A 88 -6.16 -7.28 -12.56
C ILE A 88 -6.57 -7.10 -11.10
N VAL A 89 -6.18 -8.01 -10.20
CA VAL A 89 -6.49 -7.92 -8.78
C VAL A 89 -5.98 -6.61 -8.17
N ILE A 90 -4.77 -6.17 -8.53
CA ILE A 90 -4.19 -4.92 -8.04
C ILE A 90 -4.99 -3.72 -8.56
N ALA A 91 -5.30 -3.69 -9.86
CA ALA A 91 -6.09 -2.62 -10.46
C ALA A 91 -7.49 -2.51 -9.81
N VAL A 92 -8.13 -3.65 -9.55
CA VAL A 92 -9.42 -3.72 -8.86
C VAL A 92 -9.30 -3.24 -7.41
N SER A 93 -8.24 -3.62 -6.69
CA SER A 93 -8.01 -3.18 -5.31
C SER A 93 -7.95 -1.66 -5.19
N TYR A 94 -7.23 -0.99 -6.10
CA TYR A 94 -7.19 0.48 -6.13
C TYR A 94 -8.55 1.10 -6.44
N THR A 95 -9.27 0.52 -7.40
CA THR A 95 -10.61 0.98 -7.79
C THR A 95 -11.59 0.88 -6.62
N ILE A 96 -11.59 -0.24 -5.90
CA ILE A 96 -12.45 -0.44 -4.73
C ILE A 96 -12.09 0.56 -3.63
N THR A 97 -10.79 0.74 -3.35
CA THR A 97 -10.31 1.69 -2.33
C THR A 97 -10.78 3.11 -2.64
N TYR A 98 -10.73 3.52 -3.91
CA TYR A 98 -11.23 4.82 -4.36
C TYR A 98 -12.74 4.97 -4.15
N ILE A 99 -13.53 3.97 -4.54
CA ILE A 99 -15.00 4.00 -4.38
C ILE A 99 -15.38 4.05 -2.90
N VAL A 100 -14.71 3.26 -2.05
CA VAL A 100 -14.96 3.23 -0.60
C VAL A 100 -14.58 4.57 0.04
N GLY A 101 -13.43 5.15 -0.32
CA GLY A 101 -13.04 6.48 0.17
C GLY A 101 -14.08 7.55 -0.19
N LYS A 102 -14.50 7.58 -1.46
CA LYS A 102 -15.55 8.49 -1.92
C LYS A 102 -16.87 8.29 -1.18
N ALA A 103 -17.27 7.04 -0.92
CA ALA A 103 -18.51 6.72 -0.20
C ALA A 103 -18.48 7.19 1.26
N LEU A 104 -17.30 7.16 1.90
CA LEU A 104 -17.08 7.64 3.27
C LEU A 104 -16.84 9.16 3.35
N GLY A 105 -16.77 9.87 2.21
CA GLY A 105 -16.48 11.30 2.15
C GLY A 105 -15.04 11.66 2.55
N ILE A 106 -14.14 10.66 2.56
CA ILE A 106 -12.74 10.80 2.96
C ILE A 106 -11.89 10.36 1.78
N ASP A 107 -11.04 11.26 1.27
CA ASP A 107 -10.05 10.90 0.25
C ASP A 107 -8.90 10.11 0.90
N ILE A 108 -9.12 8.80 1.08
CA ILE A 108 -8.12 7.84 1.59
C ILE A 108 -6.86 7.83 0.71
N LEU A 109 -7.01 8.23 -0.56
CA LEU A 109 -5.93 8.30 -1.53
C LEU A 109 -5.19 9.66 -1.52
N ASN A 110 -5.69 10.66 -0.79
CA ASN A 110 -5.06 11.98 -0.68
C ASN A 110 -5.32 12.63 0.70
N PRO A 111 -4.58 12.22 1.75
CA PRO A 111 -4.79 12.72 3.11
C PRO A 111 -4.45 14.22 3.29
N ALA A 112 -3.74 14.83 2.34
CA ALA A 112 -3.37 16.25 2.40
C ALA A 112 -4.57 17.20 2.40
N THR A 113 -5.68 16.81 1.76
CA THR A 113 -6.91 17.61 1.68
C THR A 113 -7.61 17.73 3.04
N ILE A 114 -7.45 16.73 3.90
CA ILE A 114 -8.09 16.66 5.23
C ILE A 114 -7.42 17.67 6.19
N ILE A 115 -6.10 17.78 6.13
CA ILE A 115 -5.31 18.65 7.01
C ILE A 115 -5.58 20.12 6.71
N ASN A 116 -5.74 20.48 5.44
CA ASN A 116 -6.01 21.86 5.04
C ASN A 116 -7.37 22.36 5.52
N ASN A 117 -8.42 21.52 5.52
CA ASN A 117 -9.76 21.90 5.96
C ASN A 117 -9.92 22.01 7.48
N ILE A 118 -9.10 21.30 8.27
CA ILE A 118 -9.10 21.43 9.75
C ILE A 118 -8.43 22.74 10.20
N LYS A 119 -7.52 23.29 9.38
CA LYS A 119 -6.86 24.58 9.66
C LYS A 119 -7.78 25.80 9.43
N VAL A 120 -8.93 25.62 8.76
CA VAL A 120 -9.87 26.72 8.40
C VAL A 120 -11.03 26.85 9.39
N ILE A 121 -10.90 26.38 10.63
CA ILE A 121 -11.84 26.77 11.70
C ILE A 121 -11.25 27.99 12.42
N PRO A 122 -11.61 29.24 12.03
CA PRO A 122 -11.39 30.39 12.89
C PRO A 122 -12.20 30.16 14.18
N ARG A 123 -11.54 30.37 15.33
CA ARG A 123 -12.17 30.31 16.66
C ARG A 123 -13.33 31.29 16.77
#